data_AF-A0AAX1GEL5-F1
#
_entry.id   AF-A0AAX1GEL5-F1
#
_cell.length_a   1.000
_cell.length_b   1.000
_cell.length_c   1.000
_cell.angle_alpha   90.00
_cell.angle_beta   90.00
_cell.angle_gamma   90.00
#
_symmetry.space_group_name_H-M   'P 1'
#
loop_
_entity.id
_entity.type
_entity.pdbx_description
1 polymer ?
#
loop_
_entity_poly.entity_id
_entity_poly.type
_entity_poly.pdbx_seq_one_letter_code
_entity_poly.pdbx_strand_id
1 'polypeptide(L)'
;MHKQVIEFWFDEIEPVMWFKKDDDFDRLLHSRFGEIWRAAAAGELAHWRDTIEGRLAEVIVLDQFSRNLFRGTPQSFACDGMALVLAQEAIRSGECERLSREQRGFLYLPFMHSESPLIHQQALVLYTELNNGDQLEFELRHKAIIDRFGRYPHRNAILGRTSTPEEEAFLQQPGSGF
;
A
#
# COMPACT_ATOMS: atom_id res chain seq x y z
N MET A 1 -10.43 5.51 17.59
CA MET A 1 -10.80 4.76 16.38
C MET A 1 -9.61 4.41 15.47
N HIS A 2 -8.51 5.17 15.42
CA HIS A 2 -7.31 4.70 14.71
C HIS A 2 -6.60 3.54 15.45
N LYS A 3 -6.61 3.55 16.80
CA LYS A 3 -5.96 2.51 17.62
C LYS A 3 -6.39 1.09 17.26
N GLN A 4 -7.69 0.83 17.11
CA GLN A 4 -8.20 -0.48 16.68
C GLN A 4 -7.67 -0.93 15.30
N VAL A 5 -7.27 -0.03 14.40
CA VAL A 5 -6.64 -0.40 13.13
C VAL A 5 -5.20 -0.85 13.38
N ILE A 6 -4.45 -0.09 14.19
CA ILE A 6 -3.07 -0.42 14.57
C ILE A 6 -3.02 -1.73 15.36
N GLU A 7 -3.83 -1.85 16.41
CA GLU A 7 -3.93 -3.06 17.25
C GLU A 7 -4.34 -4.27 16.41
N PHE A 8 -5.36 -4.12 15.56
CA PHE A 8 -5.75 -5.21 14.65
C PHE A 8 -4.61 -5.61 13.72
N TRP A 9 -3.94 -4.65 13.08
CA TRP A 9 -2.98 -4.93 12.03
C TRP A 9 -1.64 -5.45 12.56
N PHE A 10 -1.18 -4.97 13.71
CA PHE A 10 0.15 -5.32 14.25
C PHE A 10 0.11 -6.30 15.43
N ASP A 11 -1.01 -6.39 16.16
CA ASP A 11 -1.08 -7.19 17.40
C ASP A 11 -2.05 -8.38 17.29
N GLU A 12 -3.19 -8.23 16.60
CA GLU A 12 -4.21 -9.29 16.53
C GLU A 12 -3.98 -10.31 15.40
N ILE A 13 -3.35 -9.90 14.30
CA ILE A 13 -3.16 -10.75 13.12
C ILE A 13 -1.72 -11.21 12.99
N GLU A 14 -1.55 -12.43 12.48
CA GLU A 14 -0.22 -12.94 12.15
C GLU A 14 0.35 -12.17 10.94
N PRO A 15 1.66 -11.82 10.92
CA PRO A 15 2.31 -11.09 9.83
C PRO A 15 2.07 -11.66 8.42
N VAL A 16 1.87 -12.98 8.32
CA VAL A 16 1.54 -13.65 7.05
C VAL A 16 0.24 -13.12 6.43
N MET A 17 -0.71 -12.67 7.25
CA MET A 17 -2.01 -12.18 6.82
C MET A 17 -1.95 -10.82 6.12
N TRP A 18 -0.86 -10.06 6.26
CA TRP A 18 -0.68 -8.79 5.57
C TRP A 18 -0.66 -8.94 4.05
N PHE A 19 -0.07 -10.04 3.56
CA PHE A 19 0.16 -10.24 2.13
C PHE A 19 -0.50 -11.52 1.59
N LYS A 20 -0.96 -12.42 2.46
CA LYS A 20 -1.66 -13.64 2.05
C LYS A 20 -3.06 -13.30 1.53
N LYS A 21 -3.41 -13.82 0.35
CA LYS A 21 -4.81 -13.89 -0.09
C LYS A 21 -5.57 -14.90 0.76
N ASP A 22 -6.63 -14.44 1.43
CA ASP A 22 -7.48 -15.27 2.27
C ASP A 22 -8.92 -14.71 2.30
N ASP A 23 -9.87 -15.48 1.77
CA ASP A 23 -11.25 -15.01 1.58
C ASP A 23 -12.00 -14.84 2.92
N ASP A 24 -11.65 -15.60 3.96
CA ASP A 24 -12.23 -15.44 5.30
C ASP A 24 -11.71 -14.16 5.96
N PHE A 25 -10.42 -13.88 5.78
CA PHE A 25 -9.82 -12.62 6.24
C PHE A 25 -10.40 -11.40 5.52
N ASP A 26 -10.60 -11.47 4.20
CA ASP A 26 -11.20 -10.39 3.42
C ASP A 26 -12.65 -10.11 3.87
N ARG A 27 -13.42 -11.15 4.27
CA ARG A 27 -14.76 -11.01 4.88
C ARG A 27 -14.69 -10.39 6.28
N LEU A 28 -13.74 -10.79 7.11
CA LEU A 28 -13.53 -10.21 8.44
C LEU A 28 -13.20 -8.72 8.34
N LEU A 29 -12.29 -8.35 7.44
CA LEU A 29 -11.91 -6.95 7.18
C LEU A 29 -13.13 -6.13 6.74
N HIS A 30 -13.96 -6.65 5.84
CA HIS A 30 -15.21 -6.00 5.45
C HIS A 30 -16.12 -5.73 6.65
N SER A 31 -16.35 -6.75 7.47
CA SER A 31 -17.26 -6.64 8.61
C SER A 31 -16.77 -5.66 9.68
N ARG A 32 -15.45 -5.60 9.93
CA ARG A 32 -14.88 -4.76 11.01
C ARG A 32 -14.55 -3.35 10.55
N PHE A 33 -14.04 -3.20 9.33
CA PHE A 33 -13.39 -1.97 8.89
C PHE A 33 -13.97 -1.37 7.60
N GLY A 34 -15.01 -1.96 7.01
CA GLY A 34 -15.66 -1.42 5.81
C GLY A 34 -16.15 0.02 5.99
N GLU A 35 -16.79 0.33 7.12
CA GLU A 35 -17.23 1.70 7.44
C GLU A 35 -16.06 2.68 7.60
N ILE A 36 -14.99 2.22 8.24
CA ILE A 36 -13.78 3.04 8.47
C ILE A 36 -13.11 3.34 7.13
N TRP A 37 -13.05 2.35 6.23
CA TRP A 37 -12.57 2.56 4.88
C TRP A 37 -13.40 3.58 4.13
N ARG A 38 -14.74 3.51 4.20
CA ARG A 38 -15.62 4.49 3.55
C ARG A 38 -15.37 5.91 4.06
N ALA A 39 -15.27 6.09 5.36
CA ALA A 39 -14.97 7.38 5.98
C ALA A 39 -13.58 7.89 5.58
N ALA A 40 -12.56 7.02 5.56
CA ALA A 40 -11.22 7.37 5.11
C ALA A 40 -11.20 7.80 3.65
N ALA A 41 -11.85 7.03 2.76
CA ALA A 41 -11.96 7.31 1.33
C ALA A 41 -12.70 8.63 1.04
N ALA A 42 -13.63 9.02 1.93
CA ALA A 42 -14.34 10.30 1.88
C ALA A 42 -13.57 11.46 2.55
N GLY A 43 -12.39 11.22 3.14
CA GLY A 43 -11.59 12.24 3.83
C GLY A 43 -12.12 12.66 5.20
N GLU A 44 -13.08 11.93 5.77
CA GLU A 44 -13.76 12.26 7.03
C GLU A 44 -12.89 11.97 8.26
N LEU A 45 -11.80 11.22 8.08
CA LEU A 45 -10.85 10.86 9.15
C LEU A 45 -9.69 11.85 9.30
N ALA A 46 -9.80 13.08 8.76
CA ALA A 46 -8.73 14.07 8.83
C ALA A 46 -8.18 14.31 10.26
N HIS A 47 -9.03 14.19 11.29
CA HIS A 47 -8.65 14.29 12.70
C HIS A 47 -7.68 13.18 13.18
N TRP A 48 -7.52 12.07 12.45
CA TRP A 48 -6.49 11.07 12.75
C TRP A 48 -5.09 11.59 12.49
N ARG A 49 -4.95 12.59 11.62
CA ARG A 49 -3.66 13.13 11.17
C ARG A 49 -2.95 13.99 12.21
N ASP A 50 -3.57 14.21 13.36
CA ASP A 50 -3.02 14.91 14.52
C ASP A 50 -1.92 14.10 15.24
N THR A 51 -1.78 12.81 14.92
CA THR A 51 -0.76 11.91 15.48
C THR A 51 -0.14 11.04 14.39
N ILE A 52 1.10 10.61 14.57
CA ILE A 52 1.79 9.76 13.60
C ILE A 52 1.16 8.37 13.49
N GLU A 53 0.65 7.82 14.58
CA GLU A 53 -0.07 6.54 14.60
C GLU A 53 -1.41 6.64 13.87
N GLY A 54 -2.12 7.77 14.02
CA GLY A 54 -3.35 8.01 13.27
C GLY A 54 -3.12 8.20 11.77
N ARG A 55 -2.02 8.86 11.38
CA ARG A 55 -1.58 8.93 9.96
C ARG A 55 -1.28 7.55 9.40
N LEU A 56 -0.52 6.74 10.12
CA LEU A 56 -0.22 5.37 9.72
C LEU A 56 -1.49 4.54 9.56
N ALA A 57 -2.43 4.63 10.52
CA ALA A 57 -3.69 3.90 10.44
C ALA A 57 -4.51 4.30 9.20
N GLU A 58 -4.59 5.59 8.89
CA GLU A 58 -5.29 6.08 7.69
C GLU A 58 -4.62 5.56 6.41
N VAL A 59 -3.28 5.55 6.35
CA VAL A 59 -2.52 4.98 5.23
C VAL A 59 -2.80 3.47 5.08
N ILE A 60 -2.76 2.68 6.16
CA ILE A 60 -3.05 1.25 6.12
C ILE A 60 -4.47 0.98 5.59
N VAL A 61 -5.46 1.75 6.06
CA VAL A 61 -6.84 1.61 5.60
C VAL A 61 -6.94 1.90 4.10
N LEU A 62 -6.36 3.01 3.64
CA LEU A 62 -6.48 3.43 2.24
C LEU A 62 -5.64 2.60 1.26
N ASP A 63 -4.53 2.03 1.72
CA ASP A 63 -3.62 1.26 0.89
C ASP A 63 -3.87 -0.26 1.03
N GLN A 64 -3.62 -0.81 2.22
CA GLN A 64 -3.68 -2.25 2.47
C GLN A 64 -5.13 -2.76 2.50
N PHE A 65 -6.01 -2.13 3.28
CA PHE A 65 -7.39 -2.63 3.36
C PHE A 65 -8.11 -2.52 2.01
N SER A 66 -7.82 -1.50 1.20
CA SER A 66 -8.34 -1.42 -0.18
C SER A 66 -8.06 -2.69 -0.99
N ARG A 67 -6.86 -3.27 -0.86
CA ARG A 67 -6.44 -4.48 -1.59
C ARG A 67 -7.20 -5.73 -1.14
N ASN A 68 -7.51 -5.83 0.15
CA ASN A 68 -8.30 -6.93 0.71
C ASN A 68 -9.81 -6.75 0.45
N LEU A 69 -10.35 -5.56 0.69
CA LEU A 69 -11.77 -5.25 0.56
C LEU A 69 -12.24 -5.31 -0.90
N PHE A 70 -11.39 -4.98 -1.86
CA PHE A 70 -11.81 -4.80 -3.25
C PHE A 70 -11.01 -5.67 -4.23
N ARG A 71 -10.56 -6.83 -3.77
CA ARG A 71 -9.69 -7.73 -4.54
C ARG A 71 -10.25 -8.01 -5.93
N GLY A 72 -9.41 -7.81 -6.95
CA GLY A 72 -9.77 -8.07 -8.35
C GLY A 72 -10.71 -7.02 -8.95
N THR A 73 -10.90 -5.87 -8.31
CA THR A 73 -11.72 -4.77 -8.81
C THR A 73 -10.91 -3.47 -8.87
N PRO A 74 -11.25 -2.50 -9.73
CA PRO A 74 -10.56 -1.21 -9.79
C PRO A 74 -10.46 -0.48 -8.44
N GLN A 75 -11.45 -0.70 -7.57
CA GLN A 75 -11.56 -0.07 -6.25
C GLN A 75 -10.38 -0.41 -5.33
N SER A 76 -9.66 -1.52 -5.56
CA SER A 76 -8.45 -1.85 -4.78
C SER A 76 -7.32 -0.84 -4.96
N PHE A 77 -7.35 -0.05 -6.04
CA PHE A 77 -6.33 0.96 -6.37
C PHE A 77 -6.87 2.39 -6.29
N ALA A 78 -8.17 2.57 -6.05
CA ALA A 78 -8.82 3.87 -6.15
C ALA A 78 -8.29 4.90 -5.13
N CYS A 79 -7.75 4.42 -4.00
CA CYS A 79 -7.20 5.26 -2.95
C CYS A 79 -5.66 5.39 -2.97
N ASP A 80 -4.95 4.73 -3.90
CA ASP A 80 -3.48 4.72 -3.96
C ASP A 80 -2.90 6.14 -3.96
N GLY A 81 -3.48 7.05 -4.76
CA GLY A 81 -3.03 8.44 -4.82
C GLY A 81 -3.20 9.20 -3.50
N MET A 82 -4.32 8.99 -2.79
CA MET A 82 -4.55 9.65 -1.50
C MET A 82 -3.63 9.06 -0.42
N ALA A 83 -3.46 7.74 -0.39
CA ALA A 83 -2.54 7.08 0.52
C ALA A 83 -1.10 7.58 0.34
N LEU A 84 -0.65 7.78 -0.91
CA LEU A 84 0.67 8.34 -1.21
C LEU A 84 0.82 9.77 -0.68
N VAL A 85 -0.15 10.64 -0.93
CA VAL A 85 -0.12 12.03 -0.42
C VAL A 85 -0.04 12.04 1.11
N LEU A 86 -0.83 11.21 1.78
CA LEU A 86 -0.82 11.12 3.24
C LEU A 86 0.49 10.57 3.80
N ALA A 87 1.10 9.60 3.12
CA ALA A 87 2.41 9.07 3.48
C ALA A 87 3.52 10.11 3.32
N GLN A 88 3.51 10.88 2.22
CA GLN A 88 4.44 12.01 2.01
C GLN A 88 4.29 13.05 3.13
N GLU A 89 3.06 13.38 3.50
CA GLU A 89 2.78 14.33 4.58
C GLU A 89 3.19 13.80 5.96
N ALA A 90 3.07 12.50 6.20
CA ALA A 90 3.56 11.86 7.41
C ALA A 90 5.09 11.93 7.51
N ILE A 91 5.81 11.71 6.41
CA ILE A 91 7.28 11.88 6.35
C ILE A 91 7.65 13.34 6.60
N ARG A 92 6.94 14.28 5.95
CA ARG A 92 7.19 15.73 6.10
C ARG A 92 6.99 16.25 7.53
N SER A 93 6.18 15.57 8.35
CA SER A 93 6.02 15.92 9.78
C SER A 93 7.30 15.74 10.60
N GLY A 94 8.24 14.90 10.16
CA GLY A 94 9.44 14.55 10.91
C GLY A 94 9.20 13.57 12.06
N GLU A 95 7.99 13.03 12.22
CA GLU A 95 7.63 12.17 13.35
C GLU A 95 7.77 10.67 13.08
N CYS A 96 8.16 10.26 11.88
CA CYS A 96 8.21 8.84 11.47
C CYS A 96 9.13 7.98 12.33
N GLU A 97 10.17 8.54 12.94
CA GLU A 97 11.07 7.80 13.86
C GLU A 97 10.40 7.36 15.16
N ARG A 98 9.20 7.88 15.47
CA ARG A 98 8.38 7.42 16.60
C ARG A 98 7.70 6.08 16.31
N LEU A 99 7.58 5.70 15.03
CA LEU A 99 7.05 4.41 14.60
C LEU A 99 8.14 3.33 14.64
N SER A 100 7.73 2.09 14.89
CA SER A 100 8.61 0.94 14.72
C SER A 100 9.10 0.83 13.27
N ARG A 101 10.18 0.08 13.05
CA ARG A 101 10.69 -0.18 11.68
C ARG A 101 9.62 -0.82 10.80
N GLU A 102 8.87 -1.76 11.35
CA GLU A 102 7.79 -2.45 10.65
C GLU A 102 6.65 -1.50 10.28
N GLN A 103 6.21 -0.67 11.23
CA GLN A 103 5.20 0.35 11.01
C GLN A 103 5.61 1.37 9.94
N ARG A 104 6.88 1.80 9.92
CA ARG A 104 7.42 2.64 8.85
C ARG A 104 7.38 1.95 7.49
N GLY A 105 7.66 0.65 7.43
CA GLY A 105 7.52 -0.14 6.21
C GLY A 105 6.12 -0.02 5.60
N PHE A 106 5.07 -0.15 6.41
CA PHE A 106 3.68 0.06 5.99
C PHE A 106 3.37 1.51 5.60
N LEU A 107 3.95 2.48 6.30
CA LEU A 107 3.81 3.89 5.92
C LEU A 107 4.41 4.16 4.52
N TYR A 108 5.43 3.43 4.12
CA TYR A 108 6.14 3.62 2.85
C TYR A 108 5.53 2.83 1.68
N LEU A 109 4.68 1.83 1.94
CA LEU A 109 4.05 1.01 0.89
C LEU A 109 3.35 1.82 -0.21
N PRO A 110 2.65 2.94 0.06
CA PRO A 110 2.07 3.75 -1.01
C PRO A 110 3.09 4.26 -2.04
N PHE A 111 4.36 4.45 -1.65
CA PHE A 111 5.43 4.80 -2.58
C PHE A 111 5.73 3.62 -3.52
N MET A 112 5.85 2.41 -2.97
CA MET A 112 6.07 1.18 -3.73
C MET A 112 4.88 0.88 -4.67
N HIS A 113 3.65 1.24 -4.28
CA HIS A 113 2.46 0.99 -5.08
C HIS A 113 2.17 2.01 -6.18
N SER A 114 2.91 3.12 -6.23
CA SER A 114 2.71 4.20 -7.20
C SER A 114 3.17 3.82 -8.60
N GLU A 115 2.37 4.07 -9.64
CA GLU A 115 2.79 3.97 -11.04
C GLU A 115 3.56 5.24 -11.49
N SER A 116 4.64 5.58 -10.79
CA SER A 116 5.46 6.77 -11.10
C SER A 116 6.96 6.52 -10.87
N PRO A 117 7.81 6.61 -11.91
CA PRO A 117 9.26 6.45 -11.75
C PRO A 117 9.89 7.42 -10.74
N LEU A 118 9.34 8.65 -10.65
CA LEU A 118 9.82 9.66 -9.70
C LEU A 118 9.56 9.23 -8.25
N ILE A 119 8.40 8.62 -7.99
CA ILE A 119 8.04 8.16 -6.65
C ILE A 119 8.91 6.96 -6.24
N HIS A 120 9.23 6.06 -7.18
CA HIS A 120 10.17 4.96 -6.93
C HIS A 120 11.61 5.43 -6.63
N GLN A 121 12.05 6.57 -7.16
CA GLN A 121 13.34 7.15 -6.75
C GLN A 121 13.32 7.56 -5.26
N GLN A 122 12.19 8.10 -4.78
CA GLN A 122 12.02 8.45 -3.36
C GLN A 122 11.89 7.20 -2.49
N ALA A 123 11.09 6.23 -2.94
CA ALA A 123 10.91 4.94 -2.28
C ALA A 123 12.25 4.24 -2.03
N LEU A 124 13.14 4.23 -3.03
CA LEU A 124 14.46 3.61 -2.92
C LEU A 124 15.29 4.22 -1.78
N VAL A 125 15.26 5.54 -1.60
CA VAL A 125 15.94 6.21 -0.48
C VAL A 125 15.33 5.77 0.85
N LEU A 126 14.00 5.82 0.96
CA LEU A 126 13.27 5.45 2.19
C LEU A 126 13.54 4.00 2.62
N TYR A 127 13.46 3.05 1.68
CA TYR A 127 13.70 1.63 1.98
C TYR A 127 15.17 1.30 2.24
N THR A 128 16.11 2.06 1.63
CA THR A 128 17.54 1.95 1.96
C THR A 128 17.80 2.41 3.39
N GLU A 129 17.22 3.54 3.81
CA GLU A 129 17.35 4.07 5.17
C GLU A 129 16.66 3.19 6.21
N LEU A 130 15.51 2.60 5.85
CA LEU A 130 14.78 1.67 6.71
C LEU A 130 15.62 0.43 7.08
N ASN A 131 16.59 0.09 6.23
CA ASN A 131 17.55 -1.00 6.42
C ASN A 131 16.86 -2.34 6.75
N ASN A 132 15.84 -2.67 5.95
CA ASN A 132 15.16 -3.95 5.95
C ASN A 132 15.39 -4.62 4.58
N GLY A 133 16.23 -5.66 4.56
CA GLY A 133 16.70 -6.31 3.34
C GLY A 133 15.56 -6.81 2.46
N ASP A 134 14.56 -7.45 3.06
CA ASP A 134 13.44 -8.02 2.32
C ASP A 134 12.61 -6.93 1.64
N GLN A 135 12.26 -5.86 2.37
CA GLN A 135 11.46 -4.76 1.82
C GLN A 135 12.21 -3.96 0.74
N LEU A 136 13.53 -3.78 0.90
CA LEU A 136 14.35 -3.14 -0.13
C LEU A 136 14.41 -3.98 -1.41
N GLU A 137 14.49 -5.31 -1.31
CA GLU A 137 14.44 -6.19 -2.47
C GLU A 137 13.09 -6.09 -3.19
N PHE A 138 11.98 -6.04 -2.45
CA PHE A 138 10.66 -5.80 -3.03
C PHE A 138 10.58 -4.46 -3.76
N GLU A 139 11.08 -3.38 -3.16
CA GLU A 139 11.11 -2.06 -3.81
C GLU A 139 11.91 -2.11 -5.13
N LEU A 140 13.09 -2.73 -5.13
CA LEU A 140 13.92 -2.84 -6.34
C LEU A 140 13.18 -3.58 -7.46
N ARG A 141 12.42 -4.63 -7.13
CA ARG A 141 11.61 -5.36 -8.11
C ARG A 141 10.44 -4.51 -8.63
N HIS A 142 9.74 -3.78 -7.77
CA HIS A 142 8.65 -2.87 -8.17
C HIS A 142 9.18 -1.76 -9.08
N LYS A 143 10.27 -1.10 -8.67
CA LYS A 143 10.95 -0.08 -9.45
C LYS A 143 11.37 -0.58 -10.83
N ALA A 144 11.89 -1.81 -10.94
CA ALA A 144 12.29 -2.37 -12.24
C ALA A 144 11.10 -2.51 -13.22
N ILE A 145 9.90 -2.85 -12.71
CA ILE A 145 8.68 -2.89 -13.53
C ILE A 145 8.29 -1.49 -13.97
N ILE A 146 8.28 -0.52 -13.05
CA ILE A 146 7.91 0.86 -13.36
C ILE A 146 8.91 1.54 -14.30
N ASP A 147 10.21 1.30 -14.14
CA ASP A 147 11.23 1.82 -15.06
C ASP A 147 11.06 1.25 -16.48
N ARG A 148 10.61 -0.01 -16.59
CA ARG A 148 10.41 -0.67 -17.89
C ARG A 148 9.11 -0.26 -18.59
N PHE A 149 8.00 -0.21 -17.85
CA PHE A 149 6.66 -0.06 -18.44
C PHE A 149 5.97 1.27 -18.10
N GLY A 150 6.50 2.03 -17.15
CA GLY A 150 5.87 3.25 -16.63
C GLY A 150 4.61 3.01 -15.78
N ARG A 151 4.19 1.74 -15.63
CA ARG A 151 2.99 1.30 -14.92
C ARG A 151 3.12 -0.18 -14.55
N TYR A 152 2.16 -0.73 -13.80
CA TYR A 152 2.09 -2.15 -13.45
C TYR A 152 1.23 -2.93 -14.45
N PRO A 153 1.82 -3.77 -15.35
CA PRO A 153 1.04 -4.50 -16.35
C PRO A 153 -0.01 -5.44 -15.77
N HIS A 154 0.25 -6.03 -14.58
CA HIS A 154 -0.71 -6.92 -13.92
C HIS A 154 -2.02 -6.23 -13.52
N ARG A 155 -2.03 -4.89 -13.44
CA ARG A 155 -3.24 -4.11 -13.16
C ARG A 155 -4.06 -3.82 -14.43
N ASN A 156 -3.54 -4.08 -15.63
CA ASN A 156 -4.18 -3.69 -16.89
C ASN A 156 -5.59 -4.26 -17.03
N ALA A 157 -5.77 -5.56 -16.82
CA ALA A 157 -7.09 -6.19 -16.93
C ALA A 157 -8.09 -5.63 -15.90
N ILE A 158 -7.66 -5.43 -14.65
CA ILE A 158 -8.51 -4.89 -13.58
C ILE A 158 -8.91 -3.45 -13.89
N LEU A 159 -7.99 -2.64 -14.41
CA LEU A 159 -8.21 -1.23 -14.73
C LEU A 159 -8.78 -0.98 -16.14
N GLY A 160 -9.10 -2.04 -16.89
CA GLY A 160 -9.63 -1.92 -18.27
C GLY A 160 -8.64 -1.33 -19.28
N ARG A 161 -7.33 -1.46 -19.04
CA ARG A 161 -6.27 -0.98 -19.95
C ARG A 161 -5.90 -2.08 -20.96
N THR A 162 -5.65 -1.69 -22.19
CA THR A 162 -5.06 -2.58 -23.20
C THR A 162 -3.57 -2.77 -22.90
N SER A 163 -3.13 -4.02 -22.83
CA SER A 163 -1.72 -4.38 -22.71
C SER A 163 -1.00 -4.25 -24.05
N THR A 164 0.27 -3.85 -24.04
CA THR A 164 1.15 -3.94 -25.21
C THR A 164 1.63 -5.39 -25.40
N PRO A 165 2.14 -5.76 -26.59
CA PRO A 165 2.73 -7.10 -26.80
C PRO A 165 3.89 -7.40 -25.83
N GLU A 166 4.66 -6.38 -25.43
CA GLU A 166 5.73 -6.53 -24.45
C GLU A 166 5.19 -6.80 -23.05
N GLU A 167 4.14 -6.09 -22.65
CA GLU A 167 3.44 -6.31 -21.38
C GLU A 167 2.79 -7.69 -21.33
N GLU A 168 2.17 -8.15 -22.42
CA GLU A 168 1.60 -9.50 -22.52
C GLU A 168 2.67 -10.59 -22.36
N ALA A 169 3.83 -10.43 -23.02
CA ALA A 169 4.94 -11.35 -22.88
C ALA A 169 5.52 -11.35 -21.44
N PHE A 170 5.60 -10.17 -20.82
CA PHE A 170 6.04 -10.04 -19.42
C PHE A 170 5.07 -10.73 -18.45
N LEU A 171 3.76 -10.61 -18.65
CA LEU A 171 2.75 -11.22 -17.79
C LEU A 171 2.83 -12.75 -17.72
N GLN A 172 3.42 -13.40 -18.74
CA GLN A 172 3.65 -14.85 -18.74
C GLN A 172 4.88 -15.29 -17.92
N GLN A 173 5.70 -14.36 -17.44
CA GLN A 173 6.93 -14.66 -16.70
C GLN A 173 6.68 -14.75 -15.18
N PRO A 174 7.46 -15.55 -14.43
CA PRO A 174 7.42 -15.51 -12.97
C PRO A 174 7.74 -14.10 -12.44
N GLY A 175 7.05 -13.67 -11.39
CA GLY A 175 7.25 -12.35 -10.78
C GLY A 175 6.69 -11.18 -11.59
N SER A 176 5.77 -11.44 -12.53
CA SER A 176 5.10 -10.42 -13.35
C SER A 176 4.02 -9.63 -12.60
N GLY A 177 3.72 -10.02 -11.37
CA GLY A 177 2.80 -9.33 -10.46
C GLY A 177 3.21 -9.52 -9.01
N PHE A 178 2.58 -8.72 -8.14
CA PHE A 178 2.70 -8.75 -6.70
C PHE A 178 1.31 -8.93 -6.08
#